data_AF-A0AAN5CUW1-F1
#
_entry.id   AF-A0AAN5CUW1-F1
#
_cell.length_a   1.000
_cell.length_b   1.000
_cell.length_c   1.000
_cell.angle_alpha   90.00
_cell.angle_beta   90.00
_cell.angle_gamma   90.00
#
_symmetry.space_group_name_H-M   'P 1'
#
loop_
_entity.id
_entity.type
_entity.pdbx_description
1 polymer ?
#
loop_
_entity_poly.entity_id
_entity_poly.type
_entity_poly.pdbx_seq_one_letter_code
_entity_poly.pdbx_strand_id
1 'polypeptide(L)' 'YRSRSVNAWIKHLKRKHSTTPSLAGCLLCCDCGHESYSHTHSQECEISNFVIIRHGDGPFRRLTDPVVR' A
#
# COMPACT_ATOMS: atom_id res chain seq x y z
N TYR A 1 -9.12 -10.57 -6.12
CA TYR A 1 -9.51 -9.26 -6.69
C TYR A 1 -8.29 -8.71 -7.44
N ARG A 2 -8.38 -8.47 -8.76
CA ARG A 2 -7.29 -7.84 -9.54
C ARG A 2 -7.58 -6.34 -9.63
N SER A 3 -6.90 -5.54 -8.80
CA SER A 3 -6.96 -4.08 -8.86
C SER A 3 -6.24 -3.61 -10.12
N ARG A 4 -6.88 -2.73 -10.93
CA ARG A 4 -6.27 -2.19 -12.16
C ARG A 4 -5.33 -1.00 -11.92
N SER A 5 -5.23 -0.54 -10.67
CA SER A 5 -4.31 0.53 -10.28
C SER A 5 -3.99 0.46 -8.79
N VAL A 6 -2.88 1.09 -8.40
CA VAL A 6 -2.47 1.26 -7.01
C VAL A 6 -3.56 1.94 -6.18
N ASN A 7 -4.17 3.00 -6.70
CA ASN A 7 -5.25 3.71 -6.00
C ASN A 7 -6.46 2.79 -5.74
N ALA A 8 -6.83 1.96 -6.71
CA ALA A 8 -7.91 0.98 -6.53
C ALA A 8 -7.57 -0.05 -5.46
N TRP A 9 -6.31 -0.51 -5.41
CA TRP A 9 -5.84 -1.43 -4.37
C TRP A 9 -5.88 -0.79 -2.97
N ILE A 10 -5.39 0.44 -2.81
CA ILE A 10 -5.45 1.17 -1.53
C ILE A 10 -6.91 1.37 -1.08
N LYS A 11 -7.81 1.77 -2.01
CA LYS A 11 -9.24 1.90 -1.72
C LYS A 11 -9.86 0.57 -1.31
N HIS A 12 -9.46 -0.54 -1.94
CA HIS A 12 -9.89 -1.87 -1.58
C HIS A 12 -9.45 -2.23 -0.16
N LEU A 13 -8.17 -2.03 0.20
CA LEU A 13 -7.67 -2.26 1.56
C LEU A 13 -8.47 -1.50 2.60
N LYS A 14 -8.74 -0.20 2.36
CA LYS A 14 -9.52 0.62 3.28
C LYS A 14 -10.96 0.12 3.42
N ARG A 15 -11.63 -0.18 2.31
CA ARG A 15 -13.07 -0.52 2.31
C ARG A 15 -13.39 -1.96 2.70
N LYS A 16 -12.50 -2.91 2.40
CA LYS A 16 -12.73 -4.35 2.60
C LYS A 16 -11.99 -4.93 3.79
N HIS A 17 -10.86 -4.33 4.15
CA HIS A 17 -9.99 -4.83 5.21
C HIS A 17 -9.79 -3.83 6.35
N SER A 18 -10.37 -2.63 6.23
CA SER A 18 -10.18 -1.54 7.20
C SER A 18 -8.70 -1.31 7.50
N THR A 19 -7.83 -1.38 6.49
CA THR A 19 -6.38 -1.24 6.65
C THR A 19 -5.79 -0.29 5.60
N THR A 20 -4.51 0.05 5.77
CA THR A 20 -3.69 0.83 4.85
C THR A 20 -2.45 0.02 4.48
N PRO A 21 -1.73 0.35 3.40
CA PRO A 21 -0.48 -0.33 3.06
C PRO A 21 0.48 -0.37 4.25
N SER A 22 0.68 0.77 4.92
CA SER A 22 1.54 0.87 6.11
C SER A 22 1.12 -0.06 7.26
N LEU A 23 -0.18 -0.14 7.58
CA LEU A 23 -0.68 -1.02 8.64
C LEU A 23 -0.67 -2.49 8.25
N ALA A 24 -0.82 -2.77 6.95
CA ALA A 24 -0.72 -4.08 6.39
C ALA A 24 0.73 -4.60 6.29
N GLY A 25 1.73 -3.78 6.63
CA GLY A 25 3.14 -4.12 6.40
C GLY A 25 3.44 -4.26 4.90
N CYS A 26 2.79 -3.45 4.07
CA CYS A 26 2.96 -3.42 2.63
C CYS A 26 3.49 -2.06 2.17
N LEU A 27 4.37 -2.10 1.19
CA LEU A 27 4.98 -0.95 0.53
C LEU A 27 4.72 -1.06 -0.98
N LEU A 28 4.58 0.08 -1.64
CA LEU A 28 4.57 0.20 -3.09
C LEU A 28 5.98 0.56 -3.55
N CYS A 29 6.61 -0.32 -4.31
CA CYS A 29 7.90 -0.06 -4.92
C CYS A 29 7.69 0.19 -6.41
N CYS A 30 8.09 1.37 -6.88
CA CYS A 30 8.07 1.74 -8.29
C CYS A 30 9.34 1.22 -8.97
N ASP A 31 9.26 0.85 -10.25
CA ASP A 31 10.44 0.45 -11.04
C ASP A 31 11.52 1.55 -11.14
N CYS A 32 11.17 2.81 -10.86
CA CYS A 32 12.14 3.91 -10.74
C CYS A 32 12.97 3.88 -9.44
N GLY A 33 12.71 2.92 -8.55
CA GLY A 33 13.34 2.79 -7.24
C GLY A 33 12.65 3.57 -6.11
N HIS A 34 11.55 4.28 -6.40
CA HIS A 34 10.82 5.01 -5.36
C HIS A 34 9.89 4.11 -4.56
N GLU A 35 10.01 4.21 -3.24
CA GLU A 35 9.22 3.47 -2.27
C GLU A 35 8.18 4.38 -1.63
N SER A 36 6.91 3.96 -1.62
CA SER A 36 5.82 4.75 -1.04
C SER A 36 4.72 3.91 -0.42
N TYR A 37 3.99 4.50 0.52
CA TYR A 37 2.74 3.95 1.07
C TYR A 37 1.49 4.54 0.41
N SER A 38 1.67 5.51 -0.49
CA SER A 38 0.59 6.22 -1.18
C SER A 38 0.69 6.03 -2.70
N HIS A 39 -0.37 6.45 -3.40
CA HIS A 39 -0.38 6.47 -4.86
C HIS A 39 0.13 7.80 -5.44
N THR A 40 0.57 8.76 -4.61
CA THR A 40 0.94 10.09 -5.08
C THR A 40 2.05 10.04 -6.13
N HIS A 41 3.04 9.18 -5.91
CA HIS A 41 4.13 8.98 -6.86
C HIS A 41 3.67 8.62 -8.28
N SER A 42 2.49 7.99 -8.42
CA SER A 42 1.92 7.65 -9.75
C SER A 42 1.50 8.87 -10.58
N GLN A 43 1.40 10.05 -9.96
CA GLN A 43 1.09 11.30 -10.65
C GLN A 43 2.35 12.06 -11.09
N GLU A 44 3.51 11.71 -10.54
CA GLU A 44 4.77 12.42 -10.73
C GLU A 44 5.77 11.59 -11.56
N CYS A 45 5.62 10.27 -11.58
CA CYS A 45 6.51 9.37 -12.31
C CYS A 45 5.94 8.97 -13.67
N GLU A 46 6.73 9.11 -14.74
CA GLU A 46 6.33 8.67 -16.08
C GLU A 46 6.25 7.15 -16.22
N ILE A 47 7.03 6.39 -15.43
CA ILE A 47 7.04 4.93 -15.45
C ILE A 47 5.79 4.41 -14.72
N SER A 48 5.58 4.84 -13.48
CA SER A 48 4.39 4.53 -12.67
C SER A 48 3.98 3.05 -12.62
N ASN A 49 4.93 2.14 -12.79
CA ASN A 49 4.73 0.72 -12.62
C ASN A 49 5.11 0.34 -11.20
N PHE A 50 4.15 -0.18 -10.44
CA PHE A 50 4.33 -0.48 -9.02
C PHE A 50 4.16 -1.95 -8.73
N VAL A 51 5.09 -2.49 -7.95
CA VAL A 51 4.95 -3.77 -7.28
C VAL A 51 4.64 -3.55 -5.80
N ILE A 52 3.86 -4.45 -5.22
CA ILE A 52 3.58 -4.43 -3.78
C ILE A 52 4.59 -5.36 -3.12
N ILE A 53 5.38 -4.83 -2.21
CA ILE A 53 6.31 -5.61 -1.40
C ILE A 53 5.84 -5.65 0.05
N ARG A 54 6.13 -6.75 0.75
CA ARG A 54 5.87 -6.84 2.18
C ARG A 54 7.07 -6.25 2.91
N HIS A 55 6.82 -5.20 3.68
CA HIS A 55 7.81 -4.51 4.48
C HIS A 55 7.53 -4.83 5.96
N GLY A 56 8.17 -5.91 6.44
CA GLY A 56 8.06 -6.42 7.81
C GLY A 56 7.39 -7.79 7.92
N ASP A 57 7.79 -8.54 8.96
CA ASP A 57 7.26 -9.88 9.31
C ASP A 57 6.06 -9.84 10.26
N GLY A 58 5.51 -8.65 10.51
CA GLY A 58 4.41 -8.45 11.45
C GLY A 58 3.04 -8.93 10.92
N PRO A 59 2.08 -9.21 11.82
CA PRO A 59 0.70 -9.50 11.43
C PRO A 59 0.06 -8.29 10.74
N PHE A 60 -0.87 -8.55 9.82
CA PHE A 60 -1.69 -7.52 9.19
C PHE A 60 -2.50 -6.75 10.24
N ARG A 61 -2.19 -5.46 10.43
CA ARG A 61 -2.95 -4.59 11.35
C ARG A 61 -4.07 -3.88 10.62
N ARG A 62 -5.15 -3.59 11.33
CA ARG A 62 -6.31 -2.82 10.89
C ARG A 62 -6.31 -1.46 11.58
N LEU A 63 -7.07 -0.52 11.02
CA LEU A 63 -7.28 0.82 11.57
C LEU A 63 -7.92 0.80 12.96
N THR A 64 -8.65 -0.27 13.28
CA THR A 64 -9.30 -0.47 14.58
C THR A 64 -8.42 -1.17 15.60
N ASP A 65 -7.25 -1.68 15.19
CA ASP A 65 -6.35 -2.32 16.15
C ASP A 65 -5.77 -1.26 17.11
N PRO A 66 -5.67 -1.58 18.41
CA PRO A 66 -5.08 -0.67 19.37
C PRO A 66 -3.62 -0.38 18.98
N VAL A 67 -3.26 0.91 18.95
CA VAL A 67 -1.88 1.34 18.76
C VAL A 67 -1.13 1.00 20.05
N VAL A 68 -0.48 -0.15 20.09
CA VAL A 68 0.49 -0.46 21.15
C VAL A 68 1.67 0.49 20.95
N ARG A 69 1.71 1.55 21.75
CA ARG A 69 2.82 2.51 21.85
C ARG A 69 3.85 2.02 22.85
#